data_AF-D5BZ83-F1
#
_entry.id   AF-D5BZ83-F1
#
_cell.length_a   1.000
_cell.length_b   1.000
_cell.length_c   1.000
_cell.angle_alpha   90.00
_cell.angle_beta   90.00
_cell.angle_gamma   90.00
#
_symmetry.space_group_name_H-M   'P 1'
#
loop_
_entity.id
_entity.type
_entity.pdbx_description
1 polymer ?
#
loop_
_entity_poly.entity_id
_entity_poly.type
_entity_poly.pdbx_seq_one_letter_code
_entity_poly.pdbx_strand_id
1 'polypeptide(L)'
;MVKLPEKNESLWLLIASPIIWAIHFLLCYLTAALWCAKVAGRYGSLGNVGMAIMIYTVLALIGIGIVGWIALRRHNTGTATVPHDFDTPEDRHRFLGFASLLLSLLSAVGVLYVALAIVFIETCH
;
A
#
# COMPACT_ATOMS: atom_id res chain seq x y z
N MET A 1 2.24 1.42 -33.90
CA MET A 1 1.81 1.37 -32.48
C MET A 1 2.99 1.77 -31.61
N VAL A 2 3.06 3.03 -31.20
CA VAL A 2 4.07 3.50 -30.27
C VAL A 2 3.69 2.98 -28.89
N LYS A 3 4.50 2.08 -28.32
CA LYS A 3 4.44 1.75 -26.88
C LYS A 3 4.92 3.02 -26.17
N LEU A 4 4.00 3.88 -25.74
CA LEU A 4 4.32 5.02 -24.89
C LEU A 4 4.59 4.48 -23.48
N PRO A 5 5.86 4.34 -23.05
CA PRO A 5 6.22 3.68 -21.79
C PRO A 5 5.57 4.35 -20.57
N GLU A 6 5.34 5.66 -20.68
CA GLU A 6 4.70 6.55 -19.72
C GLU A 6 3.26 6.16 -19.33
N LYS A 7 2.47 5.53 -20.21
CA LYS A 7 1.12 5.05 -19.86
C LYS A 7 1.17 3.82 -18.95
N ASN A 8 2.06 2.88 -19.23
CA ASN A 8 2.23 1.67 -18.41
C ASN A 8 2.77 2.01 -17.03
N GLU A 9 3.70 2.97 -16.96
CA GLU A 9 4.30 3.41 -15.70
C GLU A 9 3.27 4.08 -14.76
N SER A 10 2.33 4.87 -15.29
CA SER A 10 1.25 5.46 -14.48
C SER A 10 0.30 4.41 -13.91
N LEU A 11 -0.03 3.37 -14.68
CA LEU A 11 -0.87 2.26 -14.20
C LEU A 11 -0.17 1.44 -13.13
N TRP A 12 1.14 1.21 -13.28
CA TRP A 12 1.94 0.51 -12.28
C TRP A 12 2.00 1.26 -10.95
N LEU A 13 2.21 2.58 -10.98
CA LEU A 13 2.18 3.42 -9.79
C LEU A 13 0.84 3.36 -9.05
N LEU A 14 -0.26 3.31 -9.81
CA LEU A 14 -1.62 3.27 -9.24
C LEU A 14 -1.90 1.97 -8.47
N ILE A 15 -1.45 0.82 -8.99
CA ILE A 15 -1.70 -0.49 -8.37
C ILE A 15 -0.62 -0.90 -7.37
N ALA A 16 0.57 -0.28 -7.39
CA ALA A 16 1.69 -0.68 -6.55
C ALA A 16 1.36 -0.61 -5.05
N SER A 17 0.80 0.50 -4.57
CA SER A 17 0.45 0.65 -3.14
C SER A 17 -0.61 -0.37 -2.68
N PRO A 18 -1.74 -0.57 -3.40
CA PRO A 18 -2.68 -1.65 -3.09
C PRO A 18 -2.07 -3.05 -3.07
N ILE A 19 -1.15 -3.35 -4.00
CA ILE A 19 -0.46 -4.66 -4.04
C ILE A 19 0.44 -4.82 -2.80
N ILE A 20 1.19 -3.79 -2.41
CA ILE A 20 2.04 -3.83 -1.21
C ILE A 20 1.18 -4.09 0.04
N TRP A 21 0.04 -3.40 0.17
CA TRP A 21 -0.90 -3.65 1.26
C TRP A 21 -1.45 -5.08 1.25
N ALA A 22 -1.87 -5.60 0.09
CA ALA A 22 -2.40 -6.96 -0.02
C ALA A 22 -1.35 -8.03 0.35
N ILE A 23 -0.10 -7.85 -0.10
CA ILE A 23 1.02 -8.74 0.26
C ILE A 23 1.30 -8.66 1.76
N HIS A 24 1.33 -7.45 2.34
CA HIS A 24 1.51 -7.26 3.78
C HIS A 24 0.42 -7.99 4.57
N PHE A 25 -0.85 -7.79 4.22
CA PHE A 25 -1.97 -8.46 4.86
C PHE A 25 -1.84 -9.99 4.78
N LEU A 26 -1.52 -10.52 3.59
CA LEU A 26 -1.35 -11.95 3.40
C LEU A 26 -0.20 -12.52 4.24
N LEU A 27 0.94 -11.83 4.30
CA LEU A 27 2.07 -12.25 5.13
C LEU A 27 1.70 -12.26 6.62
N CYS A 28 1.06 -11.21 7.11
CA CYS A 28 0.64 -11.13 8.51
C CYS A 28 -0.35 -12.24 8.86
N TYR A 29 -1.35 -12.45 7.99
CA TYR A 29 -2.37 -13.48 8.17
C TYR A 29 -1.77 -14.89 8.18
N LEU A 30 -0.93 -15.21 7.18
CA LEU A 30 -0.31 -16.53 7.07
C LEU A 30 0.63 -16.80 8.24
N THR A 31 1.44 -15.82 8.66
CA THR A 31 2.34 -16.00 9.80
C THR A 31 1.56 -16.25 11.08
N ALA A 32 0.50 -15.47 11.35
CA ALA A 32 -0.35 -15.69 12.52
C ALA A 32 -1.05 -17.06 12.48
N ALA A 33 -1.67 -17.41 11.34
CA ALA A 33 -2.37 -18.68 11.17
C ALA A 33 -1.43 -19.90 11.32
N LEU A 34 -0.26 -19.86 10.70
CA LEU A 34 0.73 -20.93 10.79
C LEU A 34 1.34 -21.04 12.18
N TRP A 35 1.58 -19.91 12.85
CA TRP A 35 2.07 -19.90 14.23
C TRP A 35 1.08 -20.57 15.18
N CYS A 36 -0.19 -20.18 15.12
CA CYS A 36 -1.24 -20.75 15.96
C CYS A 36 -1.48 -22.24 15.66
N ALA A 37 -1.45 -22.63 14.39
CA ALA A 37 -1.68 -24.02 13.98
C ALA A 37 -0.50 -24.96 14.29
N LYS A 38 0.75 -24.49 14.18
CA LYS A 38 1.93 -25.38 14.17
C LYS A 38 2.90 -25.18 15.34
N VAL A 39 2.90 -24.01 16.00
CA VAL A 39 3.94 -23.68 16.98
C VAL A 39 3.36 -23.41 18.36
N ALA A 40 2.40 -22.49 18.46
CA ALA A 40 1.89 -21.99 19.74
C ALA A 40 0.76 -22.85 20.32
N GLY A 41 -0.01 -23.53 19.46
CA GLY A 41 -1.25 -24.20 19.84
C GLY A 41 -2.38 -23.22 20.17
N ARG A 42 -3.56 -23.75 20.49
CA ARG A 42 -4.82 -22.97 20.63
C ARG A 42 -4.78 -21.87 21.71
N TYR A 43 -3.92 -22.02 22.71
CA TYR A 43 -3.75 -21.05 23.82
C TYR A 43 -2.36 -20.40 23.83
N GLY A 44 -1.60 -20.56 22.75
CA GLY A 44 -0.29 -19.94 22.64
C GLY A 44 -0.37 -18.42 22.45
N SER A 45 0.65 -17.72 22.94
CA SER A 45 0.78 -16.27 22.78
C SER A 45 1.22 -15.89 21.36
N LEU A 46 0.66 -14.80 20.84
CA LEU A 46 1.12 -14.17 19.60
C LEU A 46 2.30 -13.21 19.80
N GLY A 47 2.77 -12.97 21.03
CA GLY A 47 3.80 -11.96 21.32
C GLY A 47 5.07 -12.11 20.49
N ASN A 48 5.54 -13.35 20.28
CA ASN A 48 6.74 -13.62 19.46
C ASN A 48 6.52 -13.35 17.96
N VAL A 49 5.28 -13.48 17.47
CA VAL A 49 4.91 -13.18 16.08
C VAL A 49 4.83 -11.66 15.84
N GLY A 50 4.52 -10.89 16.89
CA GLY A 50 4.46 -9.44 16.83
C GLY A 50 5.71 -8.81 16.21
N MET A 51 6.91 -9.29 16.55
CA MET A 51 8.16 -8.78 15.97
C MET A 51 8.23 -8.99 14.44
N ALA A 52 7.83 -10.16 13.95
CA ALA A 52 7.81 -10.44 12.51
C ALA A 52 6.82 -9.51 11.78
N ILE A 53 5.64 -9.29 12.36
CA ILE A 53 4.64 -8.43 11.76
C ILE A 53 5.05 -6.95 11.81
N MET A 54 5.70 -6.51 12.89
CA MET A 54 6.27 -5.16 12.95
C MET A 54 7.26 -4.92 11.80
N ILE A 55 8.13 -5.90 11.50
CA ILE A 55 9.05 -5.82 10.36
C ILE A 55 8.28 -5.70 9.04
N TYR A 56 7.29 -6.55 8.80
CA TYR A 56 6.47 -6.48 7.56
C TYR A 56 5.77 -5.13 7.43
N THR A 57 5.25 -4.61 8.52
CA THR A 57 4.53 -3.32 8.58
C THR A 57 5.45 -2.16 8.23
N VAL A 58 6.64 -2.10 8.82
CA VAL A 58 7.64 -1.06 8.51
C VAL A 58 8.04 -1.11 7.04
N LEU A 59 8.32 -2.30 6.50
CA LEU A 59 8.68 -2.47 5.09
C LEU A 59 7.54 -2.03 4.15
N ALA A 60 6.29 -2.38 4.48
CA ALA A 60 5.12 -1.99 3.70
C ALA A 60 4.91 -0.48 3.71
N LEU A 61 5.02 0.17 4.89
CA LEU A 61 4.88 1.63 5.01
C LEU A 61 5.98 2.38 4.25
N ILE A 62 7.22 1.89 4.29
CA ILE A 62 8.32 2.45 3.49
C ILE A 62 7.99 2.35 2.00
N GLY A 63 7.56 1.17 1.52
CA GLY A 63 7.18 0.97 0.12
C GLY A 63 6.05 1.88 -0.34
N ILE A 64 4.96 1.95 0.44
CA ILE A 64 3.80 2.82 0.16
C ILE A 64 4.20 4.29 0.22
N GLY A 65 5.05 4.68 1.18
CA GLY A 65 5.57 6.04 1.31
C GLY A 65 6.38 6.47 0.08
N ILE A 66 7.23 5.59 -0.44
CA ILE A 66 7.98 5.84 -1.68
C ILE A 66 7.03 6.02 -2.87
N VAL A 67 6.05 5.13 -3.05
CA VAL A 67 5.07 5.23 -4.15
C VAL A 67 4.24 6.51 -4.04
N GLY A 68 3.74 6.82 -2.84
CA GLY A 68 2.99 8.05 -2.57
C GLY A 68 3.83 9.31 -2.83
N TRP A 69 5.09 9.32 -2.43
CA TRP A 69 6.01 10.44 -2.69
C TRP A 69 6.26 10.65 -4.18
N ILE A 70 6.44 9.57 -4.96
CA ILE A 70 6.59 9.64 -6.42
C ILE A 70 5.30 10.21 -7.05
N ALA A 71 4.13 9.73 -6.62
CA ALA A 71 2.85 10.23 -7.09
C ALA A 71 2.65 11.73 -6.75
N LEU A 72 3.10 12.18 -5.57
CA LEU A 72 3.01 13.58 -5.14
C LEU A 72 3.88 14.47 -6.03
N ARG A 73 5.14 14.05 -6.27
CA ARG A 73 6.05 14.79 -7.14
C ARG A 73 5.52 14.91 -8.56
N ARG A 74 4.98 13.82 -9.12
CA ARG A 74 4.41 13.79 -10.48
C ARG A 74 3.15 14.64 -10.61
N HIS A 75 2.36 14.78 -9.54
CA HIS A 75 1.23 15.71 -9.48
C HIS A 75 1.65 17.18 -9.37
N ASN A 76 2.73 17.50 -8.62
CA ASN A 76 3.16 18.89 -8.37
C ASN A 76 3.98 19.52 -9.50
N THR A 77 4.57 18.73 -10.40
CA THR A 77 5.28 19.23 -11.58
C THR A 77 4.30 19.61 -12.69
N GLY A 78 3.67 20.79 -12.60
CA GLY A 78 2.82 21.32 -13.66
C GLY A 78 2.29 22.73 -13.38
N THR A 79 2.90 23.75 -14.00
CA THR A 79 2.40 25.13 -14.04
C THR A 79 1.57 25.34 -15.30
N ALA A 80 0.28 25.01 -15.28
CA ALA A 80 -0.63 25.27 -16.40
C ALA A 80 -1.78 26.17 -15.96
N THR A 81 -1.87 27.31 -16.63
CA THR A 81 -2.90 28.34 -16.47
C THR A 81 -4.25 27.87 -17.03
N VAL A 82 -5.30 28.06 -16.25
CA VAL A 82 -6.74 27.89 -16.56
C VAL A 82 -7.06 28.51 -17.95
N PRO A 83 -7.85 27.85 -18.86
CA PRO A 83 -9.16 27.23 -18.60
C PRO A 83 -9.30 25.73 -18.95
N HIS A 84 -9.97 25.01 -18.04
CA HIS A 84 -10.38 23.60 -18.13
C HIS A 84 -11.54 23.40 -19.11
N ASP A 85 -11.26 23.06 -20.37
CA ASP A 85 -12.31 22.53 -21.27
C ASP A 85 -11.78 21.66 -22.44
N PHE A 86 -10.63 20.99 -22.28
CA PHE A 86 -10.12 20.12 -23.34
C PHE A 86 -9.72 18.74 -22.82
N ASP A 87 -10.17 17.71 -23.54
CA ASP A 87 -9.88 16.27 -23.37
C ASP A 87 -8.41 15.97 -23.74
N THR A 88 -7.46 16.67 -23.10
CA THR A 88 -6.03 16.55 -23.41
C THR A 88 -5.38 15.44 -22.58
N PRO A 89 -4.38 14.73 -23.12
CA PRO A 89 -3.66 13.66 -22.42
C PRO A 89 -3.13 14.05 -21.04
N GLU A 90 -2.79 15.33 -20.85
CA GLU A 90 -2.23 15.90 -19.62
C GLU A 90 -3.22 15.84 -18.44
N ASP A 91 -4.51 16.14 -18.65
CA ASP A 91 -5.52 16.11 -17.58
C ASP A 91 -5.77 14.69 -17.06
N ARG A 92 -5.69 13.68 -17.94
CA ARG A 92 -5.76 12.26 -17.56
C ARG A 92 -4.59 11.84 -16.66
N HIS A 93 -3.39 12.32 -16.93
CA HIS A 93 -2.22 12.01 -16.11
C HIS A 93 -2.32 12.61 -14.71
N ARG A 94 -2.90 13.82 -14.58
CA ARG A 94 -3.13 14.45 -13.28
C ARG A 94 -4.18 13.71 -12.44
N PHE A 95 -5.27 13.25 -13.07
CA PHE A 95 -6.26 12.39 -12.41
C PHE A 95 -5.62 11.09 -11.90
N LEU A 96 -4.83 10.40 -12.73
CA LEU A 96 -4.14 9.17 -12.32
C LEU A 96 -3.14 9.41 -11.18
N GLY A 97 -2.42 10.53 -11.19
CA GLY A 97 -1.54 10.93 -10.09
C GLY A 97 -2.30 11.12 -8.78
N PHE A 98 -3.42 11.86 -8.81
CA PHE A 98 -4.27 12.09 -7.63
C PHE A 98 -4.91 10.79 -7.12
N ALA A 99 -5.43 9.94 -8.00
CA ALA A 99 -5.96 8.63 -7.63
C ALA A 99 -4.90 7.74 -6.97
N SER A 100 -3.66 7.75 -7.50
CA SER A 100 -2.54 6.99 -6.92
C SER A 100 -2.17 7.46 -5.52
N LEU A 101 -2.32 8.76 -5.24
CA LEU A 101 -2.12 9.33 -3.90
C LEU A 101 -3.18 8.87 -2.91
N LEU A 102 -4.46 8.96 -3.29
CA LEU A 102 -5.57 8.50 -2.47
C LEU A 102 -5.46 7.00 -2.17
N LEU A 103 -5.11 6.21 -3.18
CA LEU A 103 -4.90 4.77 -3.02
C LEU A 103 -3.69 4.49 -2.11
N SER A 104 -2.60 5.24 -2.22
CA SER A 104 -1.45 5.10 -1.32
C SER A 104 -1.82 5.42 0.13
N LEU A 105 -2.58 6.49 0.37
CA LEU A 105 -3.09 6.83 1.70
C LEU A 105 -3.99 5.72 2.25
N LEU A 106 -4.95 5.24 1.43
CA LEU A 106 -5.85 4.16 1.80
C LEU A 106 -5.08 2.87 2.13
N SER A 107 -4.08 2.52 1.32
CA SER A 107 -3.21 1.37 1.57
C SER A 107 -2.41 1.51 2.87
N ALA A 108 -1.89 2.70 3.17
CA ALA A 108 -1.19 2.96 4.43
C ALA A 108 -2.13 2.79 5.64
N VAL A 109 -3.35 3.30 5.56
CA VAL A 109 -4.40 3.08 6.58
C VAL A 109 -4.69 1.59 6.75
N GLY A 110 -4.80 0.85 5.64
CA GLY A 110 -4.98 -0.59 5.65
C GLY A 110 -3.85 -1.33 6.35
N VAL A 111 -2.59 -0.96 6.10
CA VAL A 111 -1.41 -1.53 6.78
C VAL A 111 -1.44 -1.26 8.28
N LEU A 112 -1.76 -0.02 8.68
CA LEU A 112 -1.87 0.35 10.09
C LEU A 112 -3.01 -0.40 10.80
N TYR A 113 -4.15 -0.58 10.14
CA TYR A 113 -5.27 -1.35 10.66
C TYR A 113 -4.89 -2.81 10.92
N VAL A 114 -4.17 -3.44 9.99
CA VAL A 114 -3.67 -4.82 10.16
C VAL A 114 -2.66 -4.90 11.31
N ALA A 115 -1.76 -3.92 11.45
CA ALA A 115 -0.80 -3.88 12.55
C ALA A 115 -1.50 -3.73 13.91
N LEU A 116 -2.55 -2.88 13.99
CA LEU A 116 -3.36 -2.71 15.19
C LEU A 116 -4.05 -4.01 15.62
N ALA A 117 -4.49 -4.84 14.67
CA ALA A 117 -5.17 -6.09 14.99
C ALA A 117 -4.33 -7.01 15.89
N ILE A 118 -3.00 -7.01 15.76
CA ILE A 118 -2.12 -7.85 16.60
C ILE A 118 -1.94 -7.29 18.01
N VAL A 119 -2.00 -5.96 18.15
CA VAL A 119 -1.97 -5.33 19.47
C VAL A 119 -3.23 -5.69 20.26
N PHE A 120 -4.37 -5.85 19.57
CA PHE A 120 -5.63 -6.24 20.22
C PHE A 120 -5.81 -7.76 20.35
N ILE A 121 -5.23 -8.56 19.45
CA ILE A 121 -5.36 -10.02 19.44
C ILE A 121 -4.04 -10.64 19.90
N GLU A 122 -3.90 -10.80 21.21
CA GLU A 122 -2.68 -11.33 21.84
C GLU A 122 -2.63 -12.87 21.90
N THR A 123 -3.75 -13.55 21.61
CA THR A 123 -3.94 -15.00 21.76
C THR A 123 -4.50 -15.68 20.51
N CYS A 124 -4.18 -16.97 20.33
CA CYS A 124 -4.56 -17.78 19.17
C CYS A 124 -6.02 -18.30 19.18
N HIS A 125 -6.91 -17.75 20.01
CA HIS A 125 -8.30 -18.18 20.18
C HIS A 125 -9.27 -17.07 19.79
#